data_AF-X0U8W3-F1
#
_entry.id   AF-X0U8W3-F1
#
_cell.length_a   1.000
_cell.length_b   1.000
_cell.length_c   1.000
_cell.angle_alpha   90.00
_cell.angle_beta   90.00
_cell.angle_gamma   90.00
#
_symmetry.space_group_name_H-M   'P 1'
#
loop_
_entity.id
_entity.type
_entity.pdbx_description
1 polymer ?
#
loop_
_entity_poly.entity_id
_entity_poly.type
_entity_poly.pdbx_seq_one_letter_code
_entity_poly.pdbx_strand_id
1 'polypeptide(L)'
;SSKYLIPTLSCLGLNAVLLVELSKLWPRRARQVAVALTLILVIFLAQRVVFQVNWCRTELPKKRKEQLAVHREANQRFAEALKVYYFRSSSKEYALCFGNSLAGDYFGDTLRDLYPDTYFYNCWRKVYHQFGQEVRLEDIAAHSREVVFQGVPFERPEARGRPPNEVPPGTVLELVSPGKHEVIYRLKAIQADPSARGTIVEDPRPSKAEKNESAQ
;
A
#
# COMPACT_ATOMS: atom_id res chain seq x y z
N SER A 1 -6.43 -15.61 1.72
CA SER A 1 -7.51 -14.69 2.15
C SER A 1 -8.90 -15.35 2.21
N SER A 2 -9.16 -16.44 1.49
CA SER A 2 -10.49 -17.10 1.40
C SER A 2 -10.95 -17.80 2.70
N LYS A 3 -10.04 -18.07 3.64
CA LYS A 3 -10.34 -18.82 4.89
C LYS A 3 -11.32 -18.09 5.83
N TYR A 4 -11.44 -16.76 5.72
CA TYR A 4 -12.38 -15.96 6.52
C TYR A 4 -13.72 -15.70 5.80
N LEU A 5 -13.79 -15.96 4.49
CA LEU A 5 -15.00 -15.71 3.72
C LEU A 5 -16.08 -16.78 3.99
N ILE A 6 -15.67 -18.04 4.13
CA ILE A 6 -16.60 -19.14 4.37
C ILE A 6 -17.30 -18.99 5.73
N PRO A 7 -16.58 -18.79 6.86
CA PRO A 7 -17.23 -18.61 8.16
C PRO A 7 -18.15 -17.38 8.20
N THR A 8 -17.76 -16.26 7.58
CA THR A 8 -18.59 -15.05 7.55
C THR A 8 -19.86 -15.24 6.73
N LEU A 9 -19.79 -15.93 5.59
CA LEU A 9 -20.97 -16.29 4.79
C LEU A 9 -21.90 -17.25 5.55
N SER A 10 -21.34 -18.23 6.27
CA SER A 10 -22.12 -19.14 7.11
C SER A 10 -22.83 -18.40 8.25
N CYS A 11 -22.14 -17.50 8.96
CA CYS A 11 -22.75 -16.66 10.00
C CYS A 11 -23.84 -15.73 9.44
N LEU A 12 -23.64 -15.16 8.25
CA LEU A 12 -24.65 -14.35 7.57
C LEU A 12 -25.90 -15.17 7.23
N GLY A 13 -25.73 -16.40 6.73
CA GLY A 13 -26.83 -17.32 6.46
C GLY A 13 -27.61 -17.68 7.72
N LEU A 14 -26.92 -18.01 8.81
CA LEU A 14 -27.54 -18.31 10.09
C LEU A 14 -28.32 -17.11 10.66
N ASN A 15 -27.73 -15.91 10.61
CA ASN A 15 -28.41 -14.69 11.04
C ASN A 15 -29.68 -14.41 10.22
N ALA A 16 -29.65 -14.67 8.90
CA ALA A 16 -30.83 -14.53 8.07
C ALA A 16 -31.95 -15.51 8.46
N VAL A 17 -31.61 -16.78 8.74
CA VAL A 17 -32.60 -17.78 9.20
C VAL A 17 -33.19 -17.40 10.55
N LEU A 18 -32.35 -16.99 11.52
CA LEU A 18 -32.81 -16.55 12.83
C LEU A 18 -33.73 -15.32 12.75
N LEU A 19 -33.41 -14.36 11.88
CA LEU A 19 -34.27 -13.20 11.62
C LEU A 19 -35.62 -13.60 11.04
N VAL A 20 -35.66 -14.58 10.13
CA VAL A 20 -36.92 -15.11 9.57
C VAL A 20 -37.75 -15.80 10.65
N GLU A 21 -37.15 -16.63 11.50
CA GLU A 21 -37.86 -17.30 12.59
C GLU A 21 -38.39 -16.30 13.63
N LEU A 22 -37.58 -15.33 14.04
CA LEU A 22 -37.99 -14.26 14.98
C LEU A 22 -39.11 -13.39 14.39
N SER A 23 -39.13 -13.16 13.08
CA SER A 23 -40.18 -12.37 12.42
C SER A 23 -41.57 -13.00 12.49
N LYS A 24 -41.68 -14.31 12.80
CA LYS A 24 -42.97 -14.98 13.01
C LYS A 24 -43.70 -14.50 14.26
N LEU A 25 -42.96 -13.96 15.25
CA LEU A 25 -43.51 -13.41 16.47
C LEU A 25 -44.08 -11.98 16.28
N TRP A 26 -43.87 -11.37 15.12
CA TRP A 26 -44.27 -9.98 14.86
C TRP A 26 -45.70 -9.87 14.31
N PRO A 27 -46.38 -8.74 14.57
CA PRO A 27 -47.65 -8.42 13.91
C PRO A 27 -47.50 -8.47 12.39
N ARG A 28 -48.53 -8.95 11.68
CA ARG A 28 -48.51 -9.17 10.22
C ARG A 28 -48.01 -7.96 9.42
N ARG A 29 -48.42 -6.75 9.80
CA ARG A 29 -47.98 -5.49 9.16
C ARG A 29 -46.48 -5.23 9.36
N ALA A 30 -45.96 -5.41 10.58
CA ALA A 30 -44.55 -5.22 10.89
C ALA A 30 -43.68 -6.22 10.10
N ARG A 31 -44.11 -7.48 10.00
CA ARG A 31 -43.44 -8.49 9.19
C ARG A 31 -43.38 -8.11 7.70
N GLN A 32 -44.48 -7.61 7.13
CA GLN A 32 -44.51 -7.16 5.73
C GLN A 32 -43.55 -6.00 5.48
N VAL A 33 -43.52 -5.01 6.37
CA VAL A 33 -42.59 -3.87 6.28
C VAL A 33 -41.14 -4.35 6.37
N ALA A 34 -40.83 -5.23 7.31
CA ALA A 34 -39.47 -5.76 7.49
C ALA A 34 -38.98 -6.55 6.28
N VAL A 35 -39.83 -7.40 5.68
CA VAL A 35 -39.52 -8.11 4.44
C VAL A 35 -39.26 -7.13 3.30
N ALA A 36 -40.11 -6.10 3.15
CA ALA A 36 -39.92 -5.08 2.10
C ALA A 36 -38.60 -4.31 2.28
N LEU A 37 -38.27 -3.86 3.49
CA LEU A 37 -37.00 -3.18 3.78
C LEU A 37 -35.79 -4.09 3.56
N THR A 38 -35.89 -5.36 3.93
CA THR A 38 -34.84 -6.36 3.70
C THR A 38 -34.61 -6.57 2.21
N LEU A 39 -35.68 -6.69 1.41
CA LEU A 39 -35.57 -6.79 -0.05
C LEU A 39 -34.92 -5.55 -0.66
N ILE A 40 -35.32 -4.34 -0.22
CA ILE A 40 -34.71 -3.09 -0.67
C ILE A 40 -33.21 -3.06 -0.34
N LEU A 41 -32.82 -3.45 0.88
CA LEU A 41 -31.43 -3.51 1.30
C LEU A 41 -30.63 -4.52 0.46
N VAL A 42 -31.18 -5.72 0.21
CA VAL A 42 -30.53 -6.75 -0.62
C VAL A 42 -30.34 -6.25 -2.04
N ILE A 43 -31.35 -5.61 -2.65
CA ILE A 43 -31.26 -5.02 -3.99
C ILE A 43 -30.18 -3.93 -4.01
N PHE A 44 -30.15 -3.05 -3.01
CA PHE A 44 -29.15 -1.98 -2.91
C PHE A 44 -27.73 -2.54 -2.78
N LEU A 45 -27.51 -3.54 -1.92
CA LEU A 45 -26.22 -4.21 -1.77
C LEU A 45 -25.80 -4.94 -3.05
N ALA A 46 -26.73 -5.64 -3.70
CA ALA A 46 -26.47 -6.30 -4.98
C ALA A 46 -26.05 -5.29 -6.06
N GLN A 47 -26.73 -4.14 -6.15
CA GLN A 47 -26.34 -3.05 -7.06
C GLN A 47 -24.95 -2.51 -6.74
N ARG A 48 -24.59 -2.33 -5.46
CA ARG A 48 -23.25 -1.90 -5.04
C ARG A 48 -22.17 -2.92 -5.44
N VAL A 49 -22.44 -4.22 -5.24
CA VAL A 49 -21.52 -5.30 -5.64
C VAL A 49 -21.37 -5.34 -7.15
N VAL A 50 -22.46 -5.28 -7.92
CA VAL A 50 -22.41 -5.26 -9.40
C VAL A 50 -21.63 -4.05 -9.89
N PHE A 51 -21.89 -2.86 -9.34
CA PHE A 51 -21.15 -1.65 -9.67
C PHE A 51 -19.66 -1.79 -9.39
N GLN A 52 -19.30 -2.30 -8.20
CA GLN A 52 -17.90 -2.51 -7.82
C GLN A 52 -17.21 -3.57 -8.69
N VAL A 53 -17.88 -4.68 -8.99
CA VAL A 53 -17.37 -5.72 -9.89
C VAL A 53 -17.18 -5.18 -11.30
N ASN A 54 -18.14 -4.42 -11.83
CA ASN A 54 -18.05 -3.81 -13.15
C ASN A 54 -16.90 -2.80 -13.20
N TRP A 55 -16.79 -1.94 -12.20
CA TRP A 55 -15.66 -1.02 -12.05
C TRP A 55 -14.33 -1.76 -11.99
N CYS A 56 -14.23 -2.83 -11.19
CA CYS A 56 -13.03 -3.65 -11.11
C CYS A 56 -12.71 -4.31 -12.47
N ARG A 57 -13.72 -4.80 -13.20
CA ARG A 57 -13.54 -5.41 -14.51
C ARG A 57 -13.09 -4.43 -15.58
N THR A 58 -13.57 -3.19 -15.56
CA THR A 58 -13.29 -2.21 -16.63
C THR A 58 -12.09 -1.32 -16.33
N GLU A 59 -11.92 -0.87 -15.08
CA GLU A 59 -10.91 0.13 -14.72
C GLU A 59 -9.59 -0.51 -14.26
N LEU A 60 -9.60 -1.66 -13.59
CA LEU A 60 -8.34 -2.29 -13.14
C LEU A 60 -7.45 -2.72 -14.30
N PRO A 61 -7.95 -3.33 -15.41
CA PRO A 61 -7.08 -3.69 -16.53
C PRO A 61 -6.43 -2.47 -17.18
N LYS A 62 -7.15 -1.35 -17.28
CA LYS A 62 -6.60 -0.08 -17.81
C LYS A 62 -5.47 0.42 -16.92
N LYS A 63 -5.72 0.52 -15.61
CA LYS A 63 -4.71 0.92 -14.62
C LYS A 63 -3.48 0.01 -14.65
N ARG A 64 -3.71 -1.31 -14.68
CA ARG A 64 -2.64 -2.31 -14.75
C ARG A 64 -1.82 -2.17 -16.03
N LYS A 65 -2.46 -1.95 -17.18
CA LYS A 65 -1.77 -1.74 -18.46
C LYS A 65 -0.86 -0.50 -18.40
N GLU A 66 -1.35 0.60 -17.85
CA GLU A 66 -0.57 1.82 -17.67
C GLU A 66 0.62 1.61 -16.71
N GLN A 67 0.39 1.01 -15.54
CA GLN A 67 1.44 0.71 -14.57
C GLN A 67 2.51 -0.23 -15.17
N LEU A 68 2.10 -1.27 -15.89
CA LEU A 68 3.03 -2.17 -16.57
C LEU A 68 3.83 -1.47 -17.67
N ALA A 69 3.26 -0.47 -18.35
CA ALA A 69 3.99 0.33 -19.33
C ALA A 69 5.10 1.15 -18.66
N VAL A 70 4.77 1.85 -17.57
CA VAL A 70 5.76 2.62 -16.78
C VAL A 70 6.82 1.71 -16.18
N HIS A 71 6.46 0.56 -15.63
CA HIS A 71 7.42 -0.39 -15.08
C HIS A 71 8.33 -1.00 -16.15
N ARG A 72 7.81 -1.31 -17.35
CA ARG A 72 8.65 -1.75 -18.48
C ARG A 72 9.62 -0.65 -18.91
N GLU A 73 9.15 0.59 -19.01
CA GLU A 73 10.03 1.72 -19.31
C GLU A 73 11.12 1.87 -18.23
N ALA A 74 10.75 1.79 -16.95
CA ALA A 74 11.70 1.84 -15.83
C ALA A 74 12.81 0.78 -15.98
N ASN A 75 12.44 -0.46 -16.34
CA ASN A 75 13.41 -1.55 -16.48
C ASN A 75 14.22 -1.49 -17.77
N GLN A 76 13.71 -0.89 -18.84
CA GLN A 76 14.40 -0.81 -20.13
C GLN A 76 15.30 0.42 -20.22
N ARG A 77 14.75 1.60 -19.90
CA ARG A 77 15.43 2.89 -20.04
C ARG A 77 16.37 3.18 -18.87
N PHE A 78 16.06 2.65 -17.68
CA PHE A 78 16.81 2.87 -16.46
C PHE A 78 17.28 1.54 -15.86
N ALA A 79 17.76 0.64 -16.72
CA ALA A 79 18.23 -0.69 -16.32
C ALA A 79 19.42 -0.63 -15.34
N GLU A 80 20.33 0.32 -15.55
CA GLU A 80 21.55 0.52 -14.75
C GLU A 80 21.36 1.54 -13.61
N ALA A 81 20.22 2.23 -13.56
CA ALA A 81 19.94 3.19 -12.51
C ALA A 81 19.52 2.47 -11.23
N LEU A 82 19.92 3.02 -10.09
CA LEU A 82 19.41 2.59 -8.80
C LEU A 82 17.96 3.03 -8.66
N LYS A 83 17.10 2.13 -8.19
CA LYS A 83 15.65 2.37 -8.11
C LYS A 83 15.21 2.55 -6.66
N VAL A 84 14.55 3.68 -6.41
CA VAL A 84 13.85 3.98 -5.16
C VAL A 84 12.35 3.85 -5.39
N TYR A 85 11.76 2.76 -4.91
CA TYR A 85 10.32 2.55 -5.00
C TYR A 85 9.60 3.25 -3.86
N TYR A 86 8.42 3.80 -4.14
CA TYR A 86 7.60 4.42 -3.11
C TYR A 86 6.13 4.10 -3.32
N PHE A 87 5.28 4.77 -2.56
CA PHE A 87 3.87 4.45 -2.40
C PHE A 87 3.21 4.01 -3.72
N ARG A 88 2.66 2.78 -3.69
CA ARG A 88 1.92 2.14 -4.80
C ARG A 88 2.69 1.96 -6.10
N SER A 89 4.02 1.82 -6.04
CA SER A 89 4.78 1.30 -7.17
C SER A 89 4.28 -0.09 -7.58
N SER A 90 4.30 -0.37 -8.88
CA SER A 90 3.95 -1.67 -9.46
C SER A 90 5.10 -2.68 -9.48
N SER A 91 6.27 -2.32 -8.92
CA SER A 91 7.41 -3.22 -8.84
C SER A 91 7.15 -4.42 -7.92
N LYS A 92 7.78 -5.55 -8.24
CA LYS A 92 7.69 -6.77 -7.41
C LYS A 92 8.32 -6.53 -6.05
N GLU A 93 9.43 -5.80 -6.03
CA GLU A 93 10.24 -5.46 -4.87
C GLU A 93 9.43 -4.62 -3.88
N TYR A 94 8.65 -3.64 -4.37
CA TYR A 94 7.76 -2.85 -3.51
C TYR A 94 6.66 -3.72 -2.89
N ALA A 95 6.08 -4.65 -3.65
CA ALA A 95 5.09 -5.59 -3.12
C ALA A 95 5.68 -6.50 -2.02
N LEU A 96 6.93 -6.95 -2.20
CA LEU A 96 7.67 -7.72 -1.20
C LEU A 96 7.99 -6.89 0.04
N CYS A 97 8.46 -5.64 -0.13
CA CYS A 97 8.74 -4.75 0.99
C CYS A 97 7.47 -4.45 1.81
N PHE A 98 6.36 -4.16 1.15
CA PHE A 98 5.07 -3.98 1.81
C PHE A 98 4.63 -5.25 2.56
N GLY A 99 4.70 -6.42 1.92
CA GLY A 99 4.43 -7.70 2.57
C GLY A 99 5.33 -7.97 3.77
N ASN A 100 6.63 -7.65 3.67
CA ASN A 100 7.61 -7.80 4.76
C ASN A 100 7.25 -6.93 5.97
N SER A 101 6.87 -5.66 5.73
CA SER A 101 6.41 -4.77 6.82
C SER A 101 5.18 -5.32 7.55
N LEU A 102 4.24 -5.97 6.84
CA LEU A 102 3.08 -6.62 7.45
C LEU A 102 3.46 -7.88 8.24
N ALA A 103 4.59 -8.49 7.91
CA ALA A 103 5.18 -9.63 8.61
C ALA A 103 6.13 -9.22 9.75
N GLY A 104 6.19 -7.93 10.11
CA GLY A 104 7.10 -7.44 11.16
C GLY A 104 8.58 -7.50 10.75
N ASP A 105 8.86 -7.32 9.47
CA ASP A 105 10.19 -7.30 8.86
C ASP A 105 10.99 -8.61 8.95
N TYR A 106 10.32 -9.73 9.25
CA TYR A 106 10.93 -11.05 9.43
C TYR A 106 11.82 -11.52 8.26
N PHE A 107 11.49 -11.14 7.01
CA PHE A 107 12.24 -11.55 5.82
C PHE A 107 13.24 -10.48 5.34
N GLY A 108 13.52 -9.46 6.17
CA GLY A 108 14.34 -8.31 5.79
C GLY A 108 15.70 -8.71 5.21
N ASP A 109 16.46 -9.50 5.95
CA ASP A 109 17.84 -9.90 5.59
C ASP A 109 17.87 -10.66 4.26
N THR A 110 17.02 -11.69 4.11
CA THR A 110 16.91 -12.47 2.88
C THR A 110 16.50 -11.62 1.68
N LEU A 111 15.63 -10.63 1.88
CA LEU A 111 15.20 -9.73 0.81
C LEU A 111 16.30 -8.72 0.44
N ARG A 112 17.11 -8.25 1.39
CA ARG A 112 18.29 -7.41 1.10
C ARG A 112 19.33 -8.17 0.28
N ASP A 113 19.61 -9.43 0.63
CA ASP A 113 20.54 -10.27 -0.13
C ASP A 113 20.05 -10.52 -1.57
N LEU A 114 18.74 -10.70 -1.76
CA LEU A 114 18.15 -10.93 -3.08
C LEU A 114 18.03 -9.67 -3.93
N TYR A 115 17.92 -8.50 -3.29
CA TYR A 115 17.67 -7.21 -3.93
C TYR A 115 18.58 -6.10 -3.35
N PRO A 116 19.91 -6.21 -3.49
CA PRO A 116 20.86 -5.32 -2.81
C PRO A 116 20.81 -3.87 -3.32
N ASP A 117 20.36 -3.64 -4.55
CA ASP A 117 20.30 -2.30 -5.16
C ASP A 117 18.89 -1.71 -5.16
N THR A 118 17.99 -2.24 -4.33
CA THR A 118 16.60 -1.79 -4.27
C THR A 118 16.32 -1.07 -2.97
N TYR A 119 15.83 0.16 -3.09
CA TYR A 119 15.54 1.03 -1.96
C TYR A 119 14.09 1.49 -1.98
N PHE A 120 13.61 1.93 -0.82
CA PHE A 120 12.23 2.31 -0.63
C PHE A 120 12.13 3.65 0.10
N TYR A 121 11.19 4.49 -0.32
CA TYR A 121 10.83 5.70 0.42
C TYR A 121 9.46 5.54 1.09
N ASN A 122 9.44 5.69 2.42
CA ASN A 122 8.22 5.64 3.21
C ASN A 122 7.66 7.06 3.38
N CYS A 123 6.60 7.40 2.64
CA CYS A 123 6.02 8.75 2.66
C CYS A 123 5.32 9.12 3.98
N TRP A 124 5.00 8.15 4.84
CA TRP A 124 4.44 8.40 6.18
C TRP A 124 5.51 8.76 7.21
N ARG A 125 6.62 8.01 7.18
CA ARG A 125 7.73 8.20 8.13
C ARG A 125 8.77 9.20 7.63
N LYS A 126 8.71 9.57 6.35
CA LYS A 126 9.68 10.44 5.65
C LYS A 126 11.12 9.89 5.70
N VAL A 127 11.26 8.56 5.69
CA VAL A 127 12.57 7.88 5.73
C VAL A 127 12.78 6.99 4.51
N TYR A 128 14.04 6.86 4.12
CA TYR A 128 14.49 5.84 3.17
C TYR A 128 14.85 4.57 3.92
N HIS A 129 14.58 3.43 3.29
CA HIS A 129 14.88 2.14 3.88
C HIS A 129 15.15 1.07 2.81
N GLN A 130 15.76 -0.01 3.24
CA GLN A 130 16.04 -1.22 2.48
C GLN A 130 15.52 -2.40 3.30
N PHE A 131 14.31 -2.90 2.98
CA PHE A 131 13.66 -4.02 3.67
C PHE A 131 13.82 -4.02 5.21
N GLY A 132 13.35 -2.95 5.86
CA GLY A 132 13.36 -2.80 7.32
C GLY A 132 14.57 -2.02 7.88
N GLN A 133 15.68 -1.92 7.14
CA GLN A 133 16.83 -1.13 7.55
C GLN A 133 16.73 0.31 7.01
N GLU A 134 16.78 1.31 7.88
CA GLU A 134 16.83 2.70 7.45
C GLU A 134 18.18 3.04 6.83
N VAL A 135 18.15 3.84 5.77
CA VAL A 135 19.33 4.29 5.03
C VAL A 135 19.21 5.77 4.73
N ARG A 136 20.34 6.44 4.48
CA ARG A 136 20.32 7.84 4.08
C ARG A 136 20.30 7.96 2.56
N LEU A 137 19.67 9.02 2.06
CA LEU A 137 19.64 9.27 0.61
C LEU A 137 21.04 9.55 0.05
N GLU A 138 21.92 10.20 0.83
CA GLU A 138 23.30 10.45 0.41
C GLU A 138 24.04 9.14 0.15
N ASP A 139 23.84 8.14 1.02
CA ASP A 139 24.45 6.82 0.86
C ASP A 139 23.89 6.15 -0.40
N ILE A 140 22.57 6.19 -0.61
CA ILE A 140 21.94 5.67 -1.83
C ILE A 140 22.54 6.31 -3.10
N ALA A 141 22.65 7.64 -3.14
CA ALA A 141 23.16 8.37 -4.29
C ALA A 141 24.67 8.17 -4.52
N ALA A 142 25.44 7.81 -3.49
CA ALA A 142 26.85 7.49 -3.64
C ALA A 142 27.10 6.16 -4.38
N HIS A 143 26.14 5.23 -4.37
CA HIS A 143 26.28 3.90 -4.98
C HIS A 143 26.00 3.87 -6.50
N SER A 144 25.33 4.89 -7.06
CA SER A 144 25.00 4.90 -8.49
C SER A 144 25.06 6.29 -9.09
N ARG A 145 25.44 6.37 -10.36
CA ARG A 145 25.46 7.63 -11.14
C ARG A 145 24.05 8.17 -11.39
N GLU A 146 23.05 7.30 -11.41
CA GLU A 146 21.67 7.68 -11.67
C GLU A 146 20.74 7.01 -10.65
N VAL A 147 19.89 7.82 -10.01
CA VAL A 147 18.85 7.35 -9.09
C VAL A 147 17.50 7.76 -9.63
N VAL A 148 16.60 6.78 -9.75
CA VAL A 148 15.22 7.00 -10.21
C VAL A 148 14.22 6.58 -9.14
N PHE A 149 13.14 7.35 -9.04
CA PHE A 149 12.04 7.14 -8.12
C PHE A 149 10.82 6.66 -8.90
N GLN A 150 10.22 5.53 -8.51
CA GLN A 150 9.03 4.98 -9.17
C GLN A 150 7.88 4.78 -8.17
N GLY A 151 6.70 5.32 -8.50
CA GLY A 151 5.50 5.27 -7.65
C GLY A 151 4.39 6.19 -8.14
N VAL A 152 3.35 6.42 -7.33
CA VAL A 152 2.26 7.36 -7.68
C VAL A 152 2.75 8.82 -7.74
N PRO A 153 2.22 9.69 -8.62
CA PRO A 153 2.65 11.09 -8.68
C PRO A 153 2.56 11.83 -7.34
N PHE A 154 3.55 12.66 -7.02
CA PHE A 154 3.55 13.48 -5.80
C PHE A 154 2.55 14.65 -5.86
N GLU A 155 2.34 15.22 -7.05
CA GLU A 155 1.52 16.43 -7.26
C GLU A 155 0.00 16.20 -7.22
N ARG A 156 -0.45 14.99 -6.90
CA ARG A 156 -1.89 14.74 -6.82
C ARG A 156 -2.42 15.16 -5.46
N PRO A 157 -3.33 16.15 -5.37
CA PRO A 157 -4.10 16.35 -4.15
C PRO A 157 -4.85 15.04 -3.90
N GLU A 158 -4.40 14.30 -2.89
CA GLU A 158 -4.97 12.99 -2.61
C GLU A 158 -6.43 13.15 -2.16
N ALA A 159 -7.26 12.17 -2.48
CA ALA A 159 -8.60 12.07 -1.91
C ALA A 159 -8.51 12.07 -0.38
N ARG A 160 -9.44 12.75 0.30
CA ARG A 160 -9.48 12.91 1.77
C ARG A 160 -9.07 11.64 2.52
N GLY A 161 -8.14 11.78 3.47
CA GLY A 161 -7.74 10.71 4.39
C GLY A 161 -6.54 9.87 3.96
N ARG A 162 -5.75 10.35 2.99
CA ARG A 162 -4.48 9.73 2.63
C ARG A 162 -3.32 10.70 2.89
N PRO A 163 -2.13 10.21 3.27
CA PRO A 163 -0.99 11.10 3.51
C PRO A 163 -0.69 11.88 2.23
N PRO A 164 -0.30 13.16 2.33
CA PRO A 164 0.16 13.88 1.17
C PRO A 164 1.37 13.10 0.63
N ASN A 165 1.26 12.68 -0.63
CA ASN A 165 2.35 12.05 -1.33
C ASN A 165 3.33 13.17 -1.66
N GLU A 166 4.10 13.59 -0.67
CA GLU A 166 5.02 14.71 -0.77
C GLU A 166 6.34 14.24 -1.35
N VAL A 167 6.95 15.14 -2.12
CA VAL A 167 8.34 15.00 -2.55
C VAL A 167 9.20 14.73 -1.30
N PRO A 168 10.09 13.73 -1.32
CA PRO A 168 10.95 13.46 -0.20
C PRO A 168 11.73 14.71 0.24
N PRO A 169 11.82 15.00 1.54
CA PRO A 169 12.58 16.15 2.04
C PRO A 169 14.01 16.14 1.51
N GLY A 170 14.55 17.33 1.20
CA GLY A 170 15.91 17.46 0.69
C GLY A 170 16.13 16.91 -0.72
N THR A 171 15.09 16.68 -1.52
CA THR A 171 15.25 16.18 -2.91
C THR A 171 14.75 17.16 -3.96
N VAL A 172 15.48 17.21 -5.08
CA VAL A 172 15.03 17.82 -6.32
C VAL A 172 14.80 16.71 -7.33
N LEU A 173 13.54 16.50 -7.70
CA LEU A 173 13.12 15.42 -8.59
C LEU A 173 12.66 15.99 -9.95
N GLU A 174 13.16 15.43 -11.05
CA GLU A 174 12.72 15.72 -12.42
C GLU A 174 11.78 14.63 -12.90
N LEU A 175 10.59 14.97 -13.39
CA LEU A 175 9.69 13.99 -14.02
C LEU A 175 10.26 13.55 -15.38
N VAL A 176 10.59 12.26 -15.52
CA VAL A 176 11.22 11.70 -16.74
C VAL A 176 10.33 10.74 -17.51
N SER A 177 9.32 10.16 -16.86
CA SER A 177 8.26 9.39 -17.51
C SER A 177 6.90 9.74 -16.87
N PRO A 178 6.03 10.50 -17.58
CA PRO A 178 4.71 10.84 -17.09
C PRO A 178 3.76 9.64 -17.24
N GLY A 179 2.97 9.38 -16.20
CA GLY A 179 1.91 8.38 -16.24
C GLY A 179 0.77 8.75 -15.30
N LYS A 180 -0.41 8.22 -15.59
CA LYS A 180 -1.61 8.57 -14.83
C LYS A 180 -1.67 7.86 -13.48
N HIS A 181 -1.14 6.67 -13.31
CA HIS A 181 -1.22 5.95 -12.03
C HIS A 181 0.14 5.71 -11.39
N GLU A 182 1.20 5.92 -12.15
CA GLU A 182 2.57 5.71 -11.77
C GLU A 182 3.43 6.58 -12.65
N VAL A 183 4.54 7.08 -12.11
CA VAL A 183 5.49 7.97 -12.77
C VAL A 183 6.90 7.56 -12.40
N ILE A 184 7.86 8.02 -13.21
CA ILE A 184 9.28 7.93 -12.90
C ILE A 184 9.82 9.34 -12.75
N TYR A 185 10.46 9.60 -11.61
CA TYR A 185 11.25 10.78 -11.39
C TYR A 185 12.74 10.43 -11.37
N ARG A 186 13.59 11.34 -11.83
CA ARG A 186 15.04 11.27 -11.69
C ARG A 186 15.49 12.21 -10.58
N LEU A 187 16.41 11.75 -9.73
CA LEU A 187 17.07 12.60 -8.75
C LEU A 187 18.04 13.56 -9.46
N LYS A 188 17.80 14.87 -9.34
CA LYS A 188 18.69 15.92 -9.89
C LYS A 188 19.71 16.39 -8.88
N ALA A 189 19.28 16.60 -7.65
CA ALA A 189 20.11 17.11 -6.58
C ALA A 189 19.55 16.70 -5.23
N ILE A 190 20.45 16.58 -4.26
CA ILE A 190 20.12 16.49 -2.83
C ILE A 190 20.34 17.90 -2.26
N GLN A 191 19.28 18.49 -1.74
CA GLN A 191 19.36 19.73 -0.97
C GLN A 191 19.62 19.38 0.48
N ALA A 192 20.54 20.08 1.12
CA ALA A 192 20.74 19.96 2.56
C ALA A 192 19.41 20.29 3.24
N ASP A 193 18.77 19.30 3.86
CA ASP A 193 17.55 19.53 4.61
C ASP A 193 17.90 20.37 5.86
N PRO A 194 17.44 21.63 5.95
CA PRO A 194 17.74 22.47 7.09
C PRO A 194 17.12 21.91 8.40
N SER A 195 16.11 21.04 8.30
CA SER A 195 15.43 20.44 9.46
C SER A 195 16.12 19.17 9.99
N ALA A 196 16.96 18.50 9.20
CA ALA A 196 17.60 17.25 9.57
C ALA A 196 18.76 17.40 10.58
N ARG A 197 19.18 18.62 10.94
CA ARG A 197 20.24 18.85 11.93
C ARG A 197 19.80 18.74 13.40
N GLY A 198 18.52 18.46 13.68
CA GLY A 198 17.95 18.73 15.01
C GLY A 198 17.46 17.55 15.87
N THR A 199 17.19 16.36 15.34
CA THR A 199 16.44 15.37 16.12
C THR A 199 16.89 13.94 15.82
N ILE A 200 17.77 13.41 16.66
CA ILE A 200 17.88 11.97 16.86
C ILE A 200 16.56 11.56 17.49
N VAL A 201 15.63 11.06 16.68
CA VAL A 201 14.40 10.44 17.20
C VAL A 201 14.83 9.08 17.73
N GLU A 202 15.09 9.00 19.05
CA GLU A 202 15.18 7.71 19.74
C GLU A 202 13.93 6.89 19.38
N ASP A 203 14.11 5.75 18.73
CA ASP A 203 13.02 4.87 18.30
C ASP A 203 12.22 4.42 19.54
N PRO A 204 10.96 4.84 19.72
CA PRO A 204 10.19 4.49 20.91
C PRO A 204 9.62 3.07 20.85
N ARG A 205 10.06 2.22 19.92
CA ARG A 205 9.66 0.81 19.89
C ARG A 205 10.53 0.00 20.83
N PRO A 206 10.04 -0.40 22.02
CA PRO A 206 10.71 -1.43 22.79
C PRO A 206 10.78 -2.69 21.94
N SER A 207 12.02 -3.14 21.69
CA SER A 207 12.31 -4.48 21.19
C SER A 207 11.47 -5.48 22.00
N LYS A 208 10.52 -6.15 21.35
CA LYS A 208 9.71 -7.22 21.97
C LYS A 208 10.49 -8.52 22.16
N ALA A 209 11.84 -8.48 22.16
CA ALA A 209 12.66 -9.68 22.18
C ALA A 209 13.04 -10.19 23.57
N GLU A 210 12.76 -9.49 24.67
CA GLU A 210 13.33 -9.83 25.99
C GLU A 210 12.28 -10.20 27.07
N LYS A 211 11.46 -11.22 26.79
CA LYS A 211 10.61 -11.85 27.82
C LYS A 211 10.34 -13.31 27.47
N ASN A 212 11.34 -14.17 27.60
CA ASN A 212 11.16 -15.63 27.75
C ASN A 212 12.45 -16.39 28.13
N GLU A 213 13.24 -15.89 29.07
CA GLU A 213 14.32 -16.69 29.71
C GLU A 213 14.36 -16.44 31.21
N SER A 214 13.39 -16.99 31.96
CA SER A 214 13.54 -17.29 33.39
C SER A 214 12.33 -18.05 33.91
N ALA A 215 12.30 -19.35 33.59
CA ALA A 215 11.54 -20.36 34.32
C ALA A 215 12.29 -21.70 34.19
N GLN A 216 13.35 -21.83 34.97
CA GLN A 216 13.96 -23.09 35.39
C GLN A 216 14.13 -23.05 36.91
#